data_AF-A0A5E4GQR7-F1
#
_entry.id   AF-A0A5E4GQR7-F1
#
_cell.length_a   1.000
_cell.length_b   1.000
_cell.length_c   1.000
_cell.angle_alpha   90.00
_cell.angle_beta   90.00
_cell.angle_gamma   90.00
#
_symmetry.space_group_name_H-M   'P 1'
#
loop_
_entity.id
_entity.type
_entity.pdbx_description
1 polymer ?
#
loop_
_entity_poly.entity_id
_entity_poly.type
_entity_poly.pdbx_seq_one_letter_code
_entity_poly.pdbx_strand_id
1 'polypeptide(L)'
;LGLELPFHFYPYKGGNLTETVESPPGEDPFVSDMRQEAFIEVNEEGTEAAAVTTFDLMDGSSLYKPKKVDFVADHPFLFFITEEMTGAVLFIWQLLNPLH
;
A
#
# COMPACT_ATOMS: atom_id res chain seq x y z
N LEU A 1 -16.47 -3.70 7.56
CA LEU A 1 -15.30 -4.22 8.30
C LEU A 1 -15.58 -4.45 9.79
N GLY A 2 -16.74 -4.06 10.34
CA GLY A 2 -17.17 -4.46 11.70
C GLY A 2 -16.46 -3.76 12.86
N LEU A 3 -15.52 -2.85 12.59
CA LEU A 3 -14.86 -2.03 13.60
C LEU A 3 -15.73 -0.79 13.90
N GLU A 4 -16.69 -0.94 14.82
CA GLU A 4 -17.68 0.10 15.11
C GLU A 4 -17.44 0.81 16.46
N LEU A 5 -16.97 0.07 17.47
CA LEU A 5 -16.84 0.57 18.85
C LEU A 5 -16.02 1.88 18.95
N PRO A 6 -14.82 2.00 18.35
CA PRO A 6 -14.04 3.23 18.47
C PRO A 6 -14.75 4.48 17.92
N PHE A 7 -15.71 4.31 17.00
CA PHE A 7 -16.38 5.41 16.30
C PHE A 7 -17.82 5.67 16.79
N HIS A 8 -18.28 4.95 17.82
CA HIS A 8 -19.68 4.98 18.25
C HIS A 8 -19.96 6.13 19.23
N PHE A 9 -20.84 7.05 18.82
CA PHE A 9 -21.14 8.29 19.58
C PHE A 9 -22.56 8.36 20.19
N TYR A 10 -23.53 7.52 19.80
CA TYR A 10 -24.91 7.62 20.30
C TYR A 10 -25.72 6.35 19.97
N PRO A 11 -26.70 5.88 20.79
CA PRO A 11 -27.14 6.33 22.11
C PRO A 11 -26.38 5.68 23.29
N TYR A 12 -25.37 4.85 23.01
CA TYR A 12 -24.56 4.19 24.02
C TYR A 12 -23.12 4.72 23.99
N LYS A 13 -22.63 5.11 25.18
CA LYS A 13 -21.22 5.32 25.56
C LYS A 13 -20.31 4.27 24.88
N GLY A 14 -19.76 4.63 23.72
CA GLY A 14 -19.35 3.64 22.72
C GLY A 14 -17.85 3.55 22.47
N GLY A 15 -17.09 4.62 22.66
CA GLY A 15 -15.66 4.64 22.34
C GLY A 15 -14.74 4.08 23.43
N ASN A 16 -15.11 4.22 24.71
CA ASN A 16 -14.33 3.85 25.90
C ASN A 16 -12.79 4.00 25.74
N LEU A 17 -12.33 5.09 25.11
CA LEU A 17 -10.89 5.39 24.95
C LEU A 17 -10.32 6.05 26.22
N THR A 18 -10.70 5.55 27.39
CA THR A 18 -10.46 6.18 28.70
C THR A 18 -8.98 6.18 29.09
N GLU A 19 -8.18 5.27 28.55
CA GLU A 19 -6.71 5.24 28.72
C GLU A 19 -5.99 6.32 27.88
N THR A 20 -6.68 6.93 26.90
CA THR A 20 -6.07 7.91 25.98
C THR A 20 -6.20 9.34 26.49
N VAL A 21 -7.32 9.66 27.17
CA VAL A 21 -7.60 11.01 27.65
C VAL A 21 -8.49 10.99 28.88
N GLU A 22 -8.15 11.81 29.88
CA GLU A 22 -9.03 12.05 31.02
C GLU A 22 -10.27 12.81 30.55
N SER A 23 -11.44 12.23 30.78
CA SER A 23 -12.75 12.76 30.40
C SER A 23 -13.62 12.97 31.65
N PRO A 24 -14.53 13.96 31.64
CA PRO A 24 -15.48 14.15 32.72
C PRO A 24 -16.31 12.88 32.98
N PRO A 25 -16.72 12.62 34.24
CA PRO A 25 -17.61 11.50 34.54
C PRO A 25 -18.89 11.57 33.70
N GLY A 26 -19.14 10.56 32.88
CA GLY A 26 -20.30 10.55 31.99
C GLY A 26 -19.98 10.74 30.51
N GLU A 27 -18.77 11.16 30.18
CA GLU A 27 -18.28 11.26 28.80
C GLU A 27 -17.38 10.08 28.45
N ASP A 28 -17.61 9.46 27.30
CA ASP A 28 -16.78 8.38 26.79
C ASP A 28 -16.09 8.89 25.52
N PRO A 29 -14.75 9.03 25.51
CA PRO A 29 -14.03 9.50 24.34
C PRO A 29 -14.14 8.47 23.21
N PHE A 30 -14.27 8.98 21.99
CA PHE A 30 -14.46 8.21 20.76
C PHE A 30 -13.71 8.88 19.59
N VAL A 31 -13.48 8.12 18.52
CA VAL A 31 -12.89 8.59 17.27
C VAL A 31 -13.98 9.21 16.41
N SER A 32 -13.89 10.52 16.18
CA SER A 32 -14.85 11.23 15.34
C SER A 32 -14.61 10.98 13.84
N ASP A 33 -13.35 10.92 13.42
CA ASP A 33 -12.95 10.79 12.03
C ASP A 33 -11.51 10.23 11.96
N MET A 34 -11.20 9.47 10.92
CA MET A 34 -9.86 8.94 10.66
C MET A 34 -9.52 9.19 9.20
N ARG A 35 -8.59 10.12 8.96
CA ARG A 35 -8.16 10.50 7.62
C ARG A 35 -6.78 9.96 7.34
N GLN A 36 -6.65 9.27 6.21
CA GLN A 36 -5.38 8.81 5.66
C GLN A 36 -5.28 9.36 4.23
N GLU A 37 -4.19 10.06 3.94
CA GLU A 37 -3.87 10.57 2.60
C GLU A 37 -2.53 9.98 2.18
N ALA A 38 -2.45 9.52 0.94
CA ALA A 38 -1.27 8.88 0.37
C ALA A 38 -1.14 9.31 -1.09
N PHE A 39 0.10 9.53 -1.53
CA PHE A 39 0.43 9.90 -2.89
C PHE A 39 1.53 8.96 -3.42
N ILE A 40 1.37 8.52 -4.66
CA ILE A 40 2.33 7.66 -5.36
C ILE A 40 2.58 8.30 -6.72
N GLU A 41 3.86 8.50 -7.04
CA GLU A 41 4.32 8.89 -8.37
C GLU A 41 5.16 7.76 -8.94
N VAL A 42 4.89 7.40 -10.20
CA VAL A 42 5.65 6.38 -10.93
C VAL A 42 6.20 7.05 -12.18
N ASN A 43 7.52 7.08 -12.28
CA ASN A 43 8.25 7.62 -13.42
C ASN A 43 9.48 6.75 -13.73
N GLU A 44 10.12 7.05 -14.86
CA GLU A 44 11.28 6.30 -15.32
C GLU A 44 12.50 6.50 -14.41
N GLU A 45 12.69 7.67 -13.81
CA GLU A 45 13.86 7.97 -12.95
C GLU A 45 13.98 6.98 -11.77
N GLY A 46 12.85 6.67 -11.12
CA GLY A 46 12.81 5.69 -10.02
C GLY A 46 13.05 4.23 -10.43
N THR A 47 12.87 3.90 -11.72
CA THR A 47 13.04 2.54 -12.27
C THR A 47 14.39 2.38 -12.98
N GLU A 48 14.88 3.43 -13.62
CA GLU A 48 16.13 3.49 -14.40
C GLU A 48 17.36 3.39 -13.48
N ALA A 49 17.32 4.00 -12.29
CA ALA A 49 18.38 3.87 -11.29
C ALA A 49 18.57 2.43 -10.78
N ALA A 50 17.56 1.56 -10.89
CA ALA A 50 17.61 0.16 -10.48
C ALA A 50 17.93 -0.84 -11.61
N ALA A 51 17.78 -0.43 -12.89
CA ALA A 51 17.78 -1.34 -14.04
C ALA A 51 19.14 -1.51 -14.76
N VAL A 52 20.20 -0.79 -14.36
CA VAL A 52 21.52 -0.93 -15.02
C VAL A 52 22.24 -2.19 -14.50
N THR A 53 21.88 -3.35 -15.04
CA THR A 53 22.66 -4.59 -14.91
C THR A 53 23.22 -4.98 -16.28
N THR A 54 24.44 -4.55 -16.61
CA THR A 54 25.14 -4.96 -17.83
C THR A 54 25.69 -6.37 -17.67
N PHE A 55 25.01 -7.37 -18.22
CA PHE A 55 25.57 -8.72 -18.39
C PHE A 55 26.26 -8.83 -19.76
N ASP A 56 27.59 -8.64 -19.78
CA ASP A 56 28.44 -9.13 -20.86
C ASP A 56 28.68 -10.63 -20.65
N LEU A 57 27.75 -11.47 -21.13
CA LEU A 57 27.99 -12.91 -21.21
C LEU A 57 28.78 -13.20 -22.50
N MET A 58 30.11 -13.29 -22.32
CA MET A 58 31.02 -13.85 -23.31
C MET A 58 30.57 -15.27 -23.71
N ASP A 59 30.59 -15.49 -25.02
CA ASP A 59 30.16 -16.68 -25.75
C ASP A 59 30.66 -18.00 -25.12
N GLY A 60 29.72 -18.90 -24.78
CA GLY A 60 30.03 -20.13 -24.05
C GLY A 60 28.84 -21.07 -23.85
N SER A 61 28.47 -21.78 -24.92
CA SER A 61 27.73 -23.06 -24.96
C SER A 61 26.83 -23.46 -23.76
N SER A 62 25.63 -22.89 -23.70
CA SER A 62 24.40 -23.57 -23.25
C SER A 62 23.23 -22.64 -23.58
N LEU A 63 22.57 -22.87 -24.72
CA LEU A 63 21.48 -22.04 -25.23
C LEU A 63 20.16 -22.31 -24.49
N TYR A 64 20.14 -22.21 -23.16
CA TYR A 64 18.88 -21.96 -22.46
C TYR A 64 18.60 -20.46 -22.58
N LYS A 65 18.02 -20.05 -23.72
CA LYS A 65 17.44 -18.71 -23.83
C LYS A 65 16.17 -18.72 -22.98
N PRO A 66 16.10 -18.00 -21.83
CA PRO A 66 14.85 -17.87 -21.12
C PRO A 66 13.82 -17.31 -22.10
N LYS A 67 12.61 -17.90 -22.13
CA LYS A 67 11.53 -17.35 -22.93
C LYS A 67 11.28 -15.93 -22.47
N LYS A 68 11.35 -14.99 -23.40
CA LYS A 68 10.90 -13.62 -23.14
C LYS A 68 9.40 -13.69 -22.84
N VAL A 69 9.00 -13.10 -21.73
CA VAL A 69 7.61 -12.95 -21.33
C VAL A 69 7.31 -11.46 -21.42
N ASP A 70 6.30 -11.12 -22.20
CA ASP A 70 5.83 -9.74 -22.30
C ASP A 70 4.87 -9.46 -21.15
N PHE A 71 5.11 -8.37 -20.42
CA PHE A 71 4.19 -7.83 -19.43
C PHE A 71 3.65 -6.51 -19.98
N VAL A 72 2.37 -6.50 -20.36
CA VAL A 72 1.69 -5.34 -20.92
C VAL A 72 0.59 -4.92 -19.95
N ALA A 73 0.81 -3.82 -19.23
CA ALA A 73 -0.11 -3.25 -18.25
C ALA A 73 -0.99 -2.14 -18.87
N ASP A 74 -1.64 -2.44 -20.00
CA ASP A 74 -2.50 -1.53 -20.77
C ASP A 74 -3.99 -1.58 -20.36
N HIS A 75 -4.27 -2.18 -19.21
CA HIS A 75 -5.61 -2.41 -18.66
C HIS A 75 -5.54 -2.37 -17.12
N PRO A 76 -6.68 -2.31 -16.40
CA PRO A 76 -6.65 -2.18 -14.95
C PRO A 76 -5.85 -3.26 -14.22
N PHE A 77 -5.00 -2.85 -13.28
CA PHE A 77 -4.15 -3.75 -12.49
C PHE A 77 -4.10 -3.33 -11.02
N LEU A 78 -3.61 -4.24 -10.17
CA LEU A 78 -3.32 -3.97 -8.76
C LEU A 78 -1.84 -3.65 -8.57
N PHE A 79 -1.55 -2.71 -7.69
CA PHE A 79 -0.19 -2.34 -7.31
C PHE A 79 0.01 -2.56 -5.81
N PHE A 80 1.18 -3.09 -5.46
CA PHE A 80 1.60 -3.34 -4.09
C PHE A 80 3.00 -2.79 -3.89
N ILE A 81 3.21 -2.02 -2.82
CA ILE A 81 4.55 -1.71 -2.32
C ILE A 81 4.72 -2.48 -1.03
N THR A 82 5.68 -3.40 -1.01
CA THR A 82 5.92 -4.29 0.12
C THR A 82 7.36 -4.18 0.57
N GLU A 83 7.59 -4.22 1.88
CA GLU A 83 8.91 -4.40 2.44
C GLU A 83 9.23 -5.92 2.45
N GLU A 84 10.33 -6.31 1.82
CA GLU A 84 10.60 -7.72 1.49
C GLU A 84 10.94 -8.59 2.71
N MET A 85 11.63 -8.03 3.72
CA MET A 85 12.13 -8.82 4.85
C MET A 85 11.03 -9.19 5.84
N THR A 86 10.10 -8.28 6.08
CA THR A 86 8.97 -8.42 7.00
C THR A 86 7.69 -8.85 6.28
N GLY A 87 7.61 -8.64 4.97
CA GLY A 87 6.40 -8.85 4.18
C GLY A 87 5.33 -7.78 4.41
N ALA A 88 5.67 -6.68 5.09
CA ALA A 88 4.72 -5.61 5.38
C ALA A 88 4.25 -4.95 4.08
N VAL A 89 2.94 -4.80 3.93
CA VAL A 89 2.35 -4.08 2.81
C VAL A 89 2.23 -2.60 3.17
N LEU A 90 3.02 -1.77 2.49
CA LEU A 90 3.05 -0.33 2.69
C LEU A 90 1.93 0.36 1.92
N PHE A 91 1.66 -0.11 0.70
CA PHE A 91 0.61 0.43 -0.17
C PHE A 91 -0.09 -0.68 -0.95
N ILE A 92 -1.42 -0.55 -1.09
CA ILE A 92 -2.25 -1.36 -1.98
C ILE A 92 -3.11 -0.39 -2.79
N TRP A 93 -3.11 -0.56 -4.11
CA TRP A 93 -3.91 0.28 -4.98
C TRP A 93 -4.48 -0.49 -6.16
N GLN A 94 -5.60 -0.01 -6.70
CA GLN A 94 -6.16 -0.46 -7.97
C GLN A 94 -6.06 0.68 -8.98
N LEU A 95 -5.21 0.52 -10.00
CA LEU A 95 -5.09 1.50 -11.07
C LEU A 95 -6.10 1.18 -12.16
N LEU A 96 -7.19 1.96 -12.22
CA LEU A 96 -8.24 1.80 -13.22
C LEU A 96 -7.98 2.66 -14.47
N ASN A 97 -7.45 3.88 -14.27
CA ASN A 97 -7.14 4.83 -15.34
C ASN A 97 -5.90 5.65 -14.94
N PRO A 98 -4.80 5.61 -15.70
CA PRO A 98 -3.58 6.37 -15.40
C PRO A 98 -3.64 7.85 -15.81
N LEU A 99 -4.70 8.29 -16.52
CA LEU A 99 -4.81 9.66 -17.06
C LEU A 99 -5.73 10.58 -16.23
N HIS A 100 -6.12 10.16 -15.03
CA HIS A 100 -7.09 10.86 -14.17
C HIS A 100 -6.52 11.18 -12.80
#